data_AF-A0A932H3T0-F1
#
_entry.id   AF-A0A932H3T0-F1
#
_cell.length_a   1.000
_cell.length_b   1.000
_cell.length_c   1.000
_cell.angle_alpha   90.00
_cell.angle_beta   90.00
_cell.angle_gamma   90.00
#
_symmetry.space_group_name_H-M   'P 1'
#
loop_
_entity.id
_entity.type
_entity.pdbx_description
1 polymer ?
#
loop_
_entity_poly.entity_id
_entity_poly.type
_entity_poly.pdbx_seq_one_letter_code
_entity_poly.pdbx_strand_id
1 'polypeptide(L)'
;MKRIKTDILILGSGGAGLFAALHAHQADPKLSITVAVKGLLGKCGCTRMVQGGYNVALAQGDSLERHFMDTIEGGKWLPDQELAWKLVEGAVERIRELENELGCFFDRNPDGTIHQKAFAGQTFDRTVHKGDLTGIEIINRLAEQVWARDIGRLEEHRAVELVKNRRGDAIAGVLMVDVRSGEFVFVQAQAVLLATGGGPTMYKFHTPSGDKTCDGMAMALRAGLTLRDMEMVQFHPTGLIAGAQTRITGTIIEEGLRGSGGHLLNGAGERFMHHYDPRNERATRDIVSRAMFDQMRQGNVGPRGGLYITMRHLDPVTVRREFKGMVERCADCGFDLVSGLVDVVPTAHYMMGGVVFNAGCTSELPGLFVAGEDSGGVHGANRLGGNGVANSTVFGGIAGDVIPGWVRRNGSFHEPDEATVENAVACATAPLSRRPGDLNAIRERLYHVMWDDVGIIRDAASLQRAEGALDELEARLDATGVEGASLAFNLSWHDWLNLKSLLLVSKAIRASAVAREDSRGAHYRSDFPDVRDLANSRYTCVNWKDGRFGVTTRPVAFTRVKPGETLLKEATAA
;
A
#
# COMPACT_ATOMS: atom_id res chain seq x y z
N MET A 1 -1.87 0.30 32.92
CA MET A 1 -1.91 -0.27 31.56
C MET A 1 -2.79 -1.51 31.58
N LYS A 2 -3.83 -1.56 30.75
CA LYS A 2 -4.71 -2.73 30.62
C LYS A 2 -3.97 -3.87 29.91
N ARG A 3 -4.19 -5.13 30.30
CA ARG A 3 -3.67 -6.30 29.58
C ARG A 3 -4.81 -7.16 29.03
N ILE A 4 -4.70 -7.57 27.78
CA ILE A 4 -5.66 -8.45 27.08
C ILE A 4 -4.88 -9.67 26.58
N LYS A 5 -5.51 -10.84 26.57
CA LYS A 5 -4.97 -12.06 25.96
C LYS A 5 -5.86 -12.50 24.81
N THR A 6 -5.25 -12.95 23.72
CA THR A 6 -5.94 -13.55 22.57
C THR A 6 -5.00 -14.55 21.90
N ASP A 7 -5.50 -15.61 21.28
CA ASP A 7 -4.62 -16.57 20.62
C ASP A 7 -4.01 -15.98 19.35
N ILE A 8 -4.86 -15.27 18.58
CA ILE A 8 -4.47 -14.61 17.33
C ILE A 8 -4.87 -13.15 17.40
N LEU A 9 -3.88 -12.27 17.29
CA LEU A 9 -4.08 -10.83 17.15
C LEU A 9 -3.84 -10.40 15.70
N ILE A 10 -4.84 -9.78 15.09
CA ILE A 10 -4.74 -9.23 13.72
C ILE A 10 -4.69 -7.71 13.82
N LEU A 11 -3.60 -7.12 13.32
CA LEU A 11 -3.42 -5.67 13.26
C LEU A 11 -3.89 -5.16 11.90
N GLY A 12 -5.01 -4.44 11.89
CA GLY A 12 -5.62 -3.86 10.70
C GLY A 12 -6.88 -4.60 10.26
N SER A 13 -7.89 -3.83 9.84
CA SER A 13 -9.18 -4.34 9.36
C SER A 13 -9.40 -4.06 7.86
N GLY A 14 -8.31 -4.03 7.08
CA GLY A 14 -8.38 -3.99 5.61
C GLY A 14 -8.72 -5.36 5.03
N GLY A 15 -8.65 -5.49 3.70
CA GLY A 15 -8.94 -6.75 3.01
C GLY A 15 -8.14 -7.93 3.59
N ALA A 16 -6.84 -7.74 3.84
CA ALA A 16 -5.98 -8.78 4.42
C ALA A 16 -6.37 -9.19 5.84
N GLY A 17 -6.59 -8.22 6.73
CA GLY A 17 -6.91 -8.52 8.12
C GLY A 17 -8.28 -9.15 8.30
N LEU A 18 -9.30 -8.68 7.57
CA LEU A 18 -10.64 -9.26 7.67
C LEU A 18 -10.71 -10.65 7.05
N PHE A 19 -10.06 -10.89 5.90
CA PHE A 19 -9.95 -12.25 5.35
C PHE A 19 -9.26 -13.19 6.33
N ALA A 20 -8.12 -12.78 6.88
CA ALA A 20 -7.39 -13.60 7.83
C ALA A 20 -8.24 -13.96 9.06
N ALA A 21 -9.04 -13.01 9.57
CA ALA A 21 -9.93 -13.24 10.71
C ALA A 21 -11.01 -14.29 10.39
N LEU A 22 -11.62 -14.20 9.22
CA LEU A 22 -12.66 -15.13 8.78
C LEU A 22 -12.11 -16.54 8.56
N HIS A 23 -10.99 -16.67 7.84
CA HIS A 23 -10.33 -17.95 7.61
C HIS A 23 -9.81 -18.57 8.91
N ALA A 24 -9.19 -17.78 9.80
CA ALA A 24 -8.74 -18.28 11.09
C ALA A 24 -9.88 -18.82 11.94
N HIS A 25 -11.02 -18.11 11.96
CA HIS A 25 -12.21 -18.53 12.68
C HIS A 25 -12.85 -19.78 12.06
N GLN A 26 -12.86 -19.89 10.73
CA GLN A 26 -13.36 -21.08 10.03
C GLN A 26 -12.49 -22.31 10.29
N ALA A 27 -11.17 -22.13 10.30
CA ALA A 27 -10.21 -23.21 10.54
C ALA A 27 -10.24 -23.72 12.00
N ASP A 28 -10.44 -22.83 12.97
CA ASP A 28 -10.65 -23.21 14.37
C ASP A 28 -11.49 -22.16 15.14
N PRO A 29 -12.82 -22.35 15.25
CA PRO A 29 -13.70 -21.38 15.91
C PRO A 29 -13.51 -21.33 17.43
N LYS A 30 -12.68 -22.20 18.02
CA LYS A 30 -12.38 -22.19 19.46
C LYS A 30 -11.25 -21.22 19.81
N LEU A 31 -10.45 -20.79 18.83
CA LEU A 31 -9.38 -19.84 19.07
C LEU A 31 -9.96 -18.47 19.38
N SER A 32 -9.41 -17.82 20.40
CA SER A 32 -9.67 -16.40 20.63
C SER A 32 -8.97 -15.60 19.54
N ILE A 33 -9.75 -14.98 18.65
CA ILE A 33 -9.25 -14.14 17.56
C ILE A 33 -9.68 -12.69 17.83
N THR A 34 -8.74 -11.75 17.75
CA THR A 34 -9.02 -10.33 17.93
C THR A 34 -8.48 -9.51 16.76
N VAL A 35 -9.33 -8.69 16.14
CA VAL A 35 -8.93 -7.69 15.14
C VAL A 35 -8.80 -6.33 15.82
N ALA A 36 -7.62 -5.72 15.75
CA ALA A 36 -7.36 -4.37 16.23
C ALA A 36 -7.21 -3.40 15.07
N VAL A 37 -7.84 -2.23 15.15
CA VAL A 37 -7.79 -1.21 14.09
C VAL A 37 -7.81 0.20 14.69
N LYS A 38 -7.01 1.09 14.12
CA LYS A 38 -6.82 2.48 14.58
C LYS A 38 -8.06 3.38 14.44
N GLY A 39 -9.05 2.95 13.67
CA GLY A 39 -10.34 3.63 13.50
C GLY A 39 -11.49 2.63 13.56
N LEU A 40 -12.62 2.97 12.94
CA LEU A 40 -13.79 2.10 12.91
C LEU A 40 -13.65 0.99 11.87
N LEU A 41 -14.02 -0.23 12.24
CA LEU A 41 -14.02 -1.41 11.39
C LEU A 41 -14.97 -1.18 10.20
N GLY A 42 -14.50 -1.50 9.00
CA GLY A 42 -15.25 -1.30 7.75
C GLY A 42 -15.33 0.15 7.27
N LYS A 43 -14.84 1.12 8.05
CA LYS A 43 -14.77 2.56 7.67
C LYS A 43 -13.34 3.09 7.63
N CYS A 44 -12.38 2.40 8.23
CA CYS A 44 -10.98 2.74 8.28
C CYS A 44 -10.15 1.97 7.23
N GLY A 45 -9.06 2.57 6.76
CA GLY A 45 -8.12 1.98 5.81
C GLY A 45 -8.48 2.14 4.32
N CYS A 46 -7.56 1.73 3.44
CA CYS A 46 -7.63 2.06 2.02
C CYS A 46 -8.35 1.04 1.14
N THR A 47 -8.52 -0.22 1.57
CA THR A 47 -9.19 -1.24 0.74
C THR A 47 -10.60 -0.80 0.35
N ARG A 48 -11.30 -0.10 1.25
CA ARG A 48 -12.63 0.46 0.97
C ARG A 48 -12.64 1.45 -0.20
N MET A 49 -11.54 2.15 -0.43
CA MET A 49 -11.41 3.19 -1.45
C MET A 49 -11.03 2.65 -2.83
N VAL A 50 -10.90 1.33 -2.97
CA VAL A 50 -10.58 0.71 -4.27
C VAL A 50 -11.75 0.89 -5.23
N GLN A 51 -11.51 1.58 -6.34
CA GLN A 51 -12.50 1.77 -7.41
C GLN A 51 -12.26 0.77 -8.54
N GLY A 52 -11.03 0.76 -9.06
CA GLY A 52 -10.68 0.12 -10.34
C GLY A 52 -11.06 -1.35 -10.44
N GLY A 53 -10.73 -2.16 -9.43
CA GLY A 53 -11.18 -3.55 -9.36
C GLY A 53 -10.15 -4.54 -8.84
N TYR A 54 -10.39 -5.81 -9.13
CA TYR A 54 -9.67 -7.00 -8.65
C TYR A 54 -9.22 -7.83 -9.85
N ASN A 55 -7.91 -8.06 -10.02
CA ASN A 55 -7.44 -8.87 -11.15
C ASN A 55 -7.53 -10.36 -10.85
N VAL A 56 -8.08 -11.12 -11.80
CA VAL A 56 -8.16 -12.58 -11.71
C VAL A 56 -8.41 -13.21 -13.08
N ALA A 57 -7.68 -14.27 -13.42
CA ALA A 57 -7.87 -14.99 -14.68
C ALA A 57 -9.11 -15.92 -14.60
N LEU A 58 -10.29 -15.40 -15.00
CA LEU A 58 -11.55 -16.16 -15.05
C LEU A 58 -12.06 -16.37 -16.47
N ALA A 59 -11.92 -15.36 -17.33
CA ALA A 59 -12.44 -15.38 -18.68
C ALA A 59 -11.82 -16.48 -19.55
N GLN A 60 -12.62 -16.98 -20.48
CA GLN A 60 -12.16 -17.89 -21.52
C GLN A 60 -11.04 -17.22 -22.34
N GLY A 61 -9.89 -17.89 -22.46
CA GLY A 61 -8.72 -17.38 -23.20
C GLY A 61 -7.68 -16.65 -22.34
N ASP A 62 -8.02 -16.29 -21.10
CA ASP A 62 -7.02 -15.88 -20.10
C ASP A 62 -6.40 -17.12 -19.42
N SER A 63 -5.28 -16.93 -18.73
CA SER A 63 -4.67 -18.01 -17.94
C SER A 63 -3.86 -17.47 -16.75
N LEU A 64 -3.57 -18.36 -15.80
CA LEU A 64 -2.70 -18.06 -14.66
C LEU A 64 -1.30 -17.65 -15.14
N GLU A 65 -0.77 -18.35 -16.14
CA GLU A 65 0.52 -18.03 -16.75
C GLU A 65 0.51 -16.63 -17.36
N ARG A 66 -0.58 -16.22 -18.02
CA ARG A 66 -0.71 -14.88 -18.58
C ARG A 66 -0.75 -13.80 -17.50
N HIS A 67 -1.58 -13.98 -16.48
CA HIS A 67 -1.63 -13.04 -15.34
C HIS A 67 -0.29 -12.99 -14.59
N PHE A 68 0.39 -14.14 -14.47
CA PHE A 68 1.73 -14.22 -13.89
C PHE A 68 2.75 -13.46 -14.74
N MET A 69 2.81 -13.69 -16.05
CA MET A 69 3.75 -13.01 -16.95
C MET A 69 3.53 -11.50 -16.93
N ASP A 70 2.27 -11.03 -17.00
CA ASP A 70 1.95 -9.61 -16.85
C ASP A 70 2.46 -9.06 -15.51
N THR A 71 2.34 -9.83 -14.42
CA THR A 71 2.82 -9.44 -13.09
C THR A 71 4.36 -9.38 -13.02
N ILE A 72 5.07 -10.34 -13.63
CA ILE A 72 6.54 -10.38 -13.64
C ILE A 72 7.12 -9.25 -14.51
N GLU A 73 6.60 -9.07 -15.73
CA GLU A 73 7.03 -8.01 -16.64
C GLU A 73 6.65 -6.63 -16.11
N GLY A 74 5.43 -6.49 -15.60
CA GLY A 74 4.92 -5.27 -14.96
C GLY A 74 5.75 -4.87 -13.74
N GLY A 75 6.15 -5.85 -12.92
CA GLY A 75 7.04 -5.70 -11.78
C GLY A 75 8.53 -5.57 -12.13
N LYS A 76 8.85 -5.54 -13.44
CA LYS A 76 10.20 -5.36 -13.98
C LYS A 76 11.19 -6.43 -13.50
N TRP A 77 10.74 -7.68 -13.41
CA TRP A 77 11.57 -8.85 -13.06
C TRP A 77 12.19 -8.81 -11.65
N LEU A 78 11.69 -7.95 -10.76
CA LEU A 78 11.96 -7.96 -9.32
C LEU A 78 10.97 -8.75 -8.44
N PRO A 79 9.74 -9.12 -8.88
CA PRO A 79 8.87 -9.91 -8.03
C PRO A 79 9.52 -11.24 -7.63
N ASP A 80 9.28 -11.65 -6.39
CA ASP A 80 9.49 -13.04 -6.00
C ASP A 80 8.46 -13.90 -6.74
N GLN A 81 8.95 -14.82 -7.56
CA GLN A 81 8.09 -15.57 -8.48
C GLN A 81 7.19 -16.58 -7.77
N GLU A 82 7.57 -17.07 -6.59
CA GLU A 82 6.68 -17.95 -5.82
C GLU A 82 5.56 -17.15 -5.16
N LEU A 83 5.86 -15.95 -4.66
CA LEU A 83 4.82 -15.05 -4.14
C LEU A 83 3.88 -14.55 -5.25
N ALA A 84 4.43 -14.17 -6.41
CA ALA A 84 3.62 -13.75 -7.56
C ALA A 84 2.76 -14.89 -8.11
N TRP A 85 3.27 -16.13 -8.13
CA TRP A 85 2.48 -17.29 -8.53
C TRP A 85 1.32 -17.55 -7.56
N LYS A 86 1.61 -17.55 -6.24
CA LYS A 86 0.56 -17.67 -5.22
C LYS A 86 -0.51 -16.59 -5.32
N LEU A 87 -0.12 -15.36 -5.66
CA LEU A 87 -1.06 -14.27 -5.89
C LEU A 87 -2.05 -14.62 -7.01
N VAL A 88 -1.56 -14.99 -8.20
CA VAL A 88 -2.44 -15.21 -9.36
C VAL A 88 -3.29 -16.46 -9.21
N GLU A 89 -2.75 -17.52 -8.62
CA GLU A 89 -3.48 -18.76 -8.34
C GLU A 89 -4.55 -18.52 -7.27
N GLY A 90 -4.16 -17.95 -6.12
CA GLY A 90 -5.08 -17.66 -5.03
C GLY A 90 -6.15 -16.64 -5.42
N ALA A 91 -5.88 -15.75 -6.39
CA ALA A 91 -6.86 -14.77 -6.83
C ALA A 91 -8.15 -15.42 -7.38
N VAL A 92 -8.01 -16.56 -8.08
CA VAL A 92 -9.14 -17.34 -8.62
C VAL A 92 -9.99 -17.95 -7.52
N GLU A 93 -9.35 -18.43 -6.46
CA GLU A 93 -10.04 -19.00 -5.30
C GLU A 93 -10.79 -17.90 -4.53
N ARG A 94 -10.08 -16.82 -4.17
CA ARG A 94 -10.63 -15.75 -3.33
C ARG A 94 -11.77 -14.99 -4.01
N ILE A 95 -11.76 -14.82 -5.34
CA ILE A 95 -12.88 -14.12 -6.00
C ILE A 95 -14.17 -14.95 -5.95
N ARG A 96 -14.06 -16.28 -6.07
CA ARG A 96 -15.21 -17.19 -5.95
C ARG A 96 -15.73 -17.22 -4.53
N GLU A 97 -14.86 -17.21 -3.55
CA GLU A 97 -15.22 -17.12 -2.13
C GLU A 97 -15.92 -15.79 -1.79
N LEU A 98 -15.37 -14.67 -2.29
CA LEU A 98 -15.98 -13.35 -2.17
C LEU A 98 -17.43 -13.34 -2.68
N GLU A 99 -17.68 -13.96 -3.83
CA GLU A 99 -19.00 -14.00 -4.45
C GLU A 99 -19.95 -15.02 -3.78
N ASN A 100 -19.49 -16.25 -3.59
CA ASN A 100 -20.36 -17.39 -3.23
C ASN A 100 -20.58 -17.55 -1.73
N GLU A 101 -19.60 -17.14 -0.91
CA GLU A 101 -19.61 -17.40 0.54
C GLU A 101 -19.78 -16.10 1.33
N LEU A 102 -19.14 -15.02 0.89
CA LEU A 102 -19.12 -13.75 1.59
C LEU A 102 -20.18 -12.76 1.08
N GLY A 103 -20.75 -13.02 -0.11
CA GLY A 103 -21.91 -12.30 -0.64
C GLY A 103 -21.59 -11.00 -1.39
N CYS A 104 -20.41 -10.90 -2.01
CA CYS A 104 -20.08 -9.78 -2.89
C CYS A 104 -20.80 -9.90 -4.24
N PHE A 105 -21.49 -8.84 -4.67
CA PHE A 105 -22.22 -8.81 -5.93
C PHE A 105 -21.46 -8.02 -7.00
N PHE A 106 -20.55 -8.70 -7.70
CA PHE A 106 -19.84 -8.12 -8.84
C PHE A 106 -20.75 -7.94 -10.07
N ASP A 107 -20.35 -7.04 -10.96
CA ASP A 107 -21.10 -6.81 -12.20
C ASP A 107 -21.00 -8.02 -13.13
N ARG A 108 -22.04 -8.22 -13.95
CA ARG A 108 -22.23 -9.43 -14.77
C ARG A 108 -22.32 -9.10 -16.25
N ASN A 109 -21.85 -10.04 -17.06
CA ASN A 109 -22.17 -10.10 -18.48
C ASN A 109 -23.64 -10.52 -18.70
N PRO A 110 -24.21 -10.32 -19.90
CA PRO A 110 -25.57 -10.75 -20.21
C PRO A 110 -25.82 -12.26 -20.01
N ASP A 111 -24.78 -13.09 -20.12
CA ASP A 111 -24.84 -14.54 -19.90
C ASP A 111 -24.76 -14.95 -18.42
N GLY A 112 -24.63 -13.99 -17.49
CA GLY A 112 -24.54 -14.22 -16.06
C GLY A 112 -23.13 -14.48 -15.53
N THR A 113 -22.10 -14.55 -16.39
CA THR A 113 -20.71 -14.64 -15.94
C THR A 113 -20.23 -13.31 -15.33
N ILE A 114 -19.18 -13.35 -14.50
CA ILE A 114 -18.60 -12.12 -13.90
C ILE A 114 -18.01 -11.26 -15.02
N HIS A 115 -18.41 -9.99 -15.07
CA HIS A 115 -17.87 -9.03 -16.02
C HIS A 115 -16.45 -8.64 -15.62
N GLN A 116 -15.54 -8.65 -16.61
CA GLN A 116 -14.15 -8.22 -16.47
C GLN A 116 -13.88 -7.06 -17.44
N LYS A 117 -13.18 -6.03 -16.97
CA LYS A 117 -12.84 -4.85 -17.78
C LYS A 117 -11.34 -4.72 -18.03
N ALA A 118 -11.01 -3.95 -19.06
CA ALA A 118 -9.66 -3.55 -19.38
C ALA A 118 -9.03 -2.71 -18.26
N PHE A 119 -7.72 -2.88 -18.07
CA PHE A 119 -6.91 -2.06 -17.17
C PHE A 119 -5.48 -1.96 -17.74
N ALA A 120 -4.76 -0.87 -17.49
CA ALA A 120 -3.47 -0.67 -18.14
C ALA A 120 -2.41 -1.65 -17.60
N GLY A 121 -1.46 -2.02 -18.48
CA GLY A 121 -0.37 -2.93 -18.16
C GLY A 121 -0.73 -4.42 -18.12
N GLN A 122 -1.90 -4.80 -18.63
CA GLN A 122 -2.34 -6.20 -18.74
C GLN A 122 -2.49 -6.60 -20.21
N THR A 123 -2.14 -7.84 -20.55
CA THR A 123 -2.33 -8.39 -21.90
C THR A 123 -3.72 -9.01 -22.11
N PHE A 124 -4.55 -9.04 -21.07
CA PHE A 124 -5.93 -9.52 -21.10
C PHE A 124 -6.82 -8.69 -20.16
N ASP A 125 -8.09 -8.54 -20.52
CA ASP A 125 -9.11 -7.84 -19.72
C ASP A 125 -9.61 -8.73 -18.59
N ARG A 126 -8.99 -8.62 -17.41
CA ARG A 126 -9.25 -9.53 -16.29
C ARG A 126 -9.67 -8.87 -14.97
N THR A 127 -10.05 -7.60 -15.03
CA THR A 127 -10.35 -6.83 -13.81
C THR A 127 -11.83 -6.98 -13.44
N VAL A 128 -12.12 -7.76 -12.39
CA VAL A 128 -13.45 -7.86 -11.78
C VAL A 128 -13.77 -6.59 -10.99
N HIS A 129 -15.02 -6.16 -11.02
CA HIS A 129 -15.44 -4.88 -10.45
C HIS A 129 -16.92 -4.83 -10.07
N LYS A 130 -17.28 -3.82 -9.28
CA LYS A 130 -18.66 -3.41 -8.98
C LYS A 130 -18.80 -1.92 -9.24
N GLY A 131 -19.11 -1.53 -10.47
CA GLY A 131 -18.99 -0.14 -10.92
C GLY A 131 -17.63 0.46 -10.54
N ASP A 132 -17.66 1.57 -9.81
CA ASP A 132 -16.51 2.21 -9.16
C ASP A 132 -16.47 1.98 -7.62
N LEU A 133 -17.24 1.02 -7.12
CA LEU A 133 -17.44 0.75 -5.68
C LEU A 133 -16.86 -0.60 -5.23
N THR A 134 -15.96 -1.21 -6.02
CA THR A 134 -15.44 -2.56 -5.75
C THR A 134 -14.90 -2.75 -4.32
N GLY A 135 -14.12 -1.78 -3.82
CA GLY A 135 -13.58 -1.82 -2.47
C GLY A 135 -14.63 -1.68 -1.38
N ILE A 136 -15.68 -0.89 -1.64
CA ILE A 136 -16.82 -0.73 -0.73
C ILE A 136 -17.59 -2.04 -0.61
N GLU A 137 -17.86 -2.69 -1.74
CA GLU A 137 -18.56 -3.99 -1.77
C GLU A 137 -17.80 -5.03 -0.95
N ILE A 138 -16.50 -5.22 -1.25
CA ILE A 138 -15.65 -6.19 -0.56
C ILE A 138 -15.59 -5.91 0.95
N ILE A 139 -15.28 -4.67 1.36
CA ILE A 139 -15.10 -4.35 2.77
C ILE A 139 -16.40 -4.41 3.56
N ASN A 140 -17.53 -4.01 2.98
CA ASN A 140 -18.83 -4.12 3.65
C ASN A 140 -19.14 -5.59 3.97
N ARG A 141 -19.01 -6.48 2.98
CA ARG A 141 -19.30 -7.91 3.15
C ARG A 141 -18.36 -8.57 4.15
N LEU A 142 -17.06 -8.30 4.06
CA LEU A 142 -16.10 -8.83 5.03
C LEU A 142 -16.39 -8.35 6.45
N ALA A 143 -16.70 -7.06 6.63
CA ALA A 143 -17.03 -6.51 7.93
C ALA A 143 -18.31 -7.12 8.52
N GLU A 144 -19.36 -7.28 7.71
CA GLU A 144 -20.61 -7.96 8.09
C GLU A 144 -20.35 -9.39 8.56
N GLN A 145 -19.52 -10.14 7.84
CA GLN A 145 -19.16 -11.51 8.20
C GLN A 145 -18.35 -11.57 9.50
N VAL A 146 -17.44 -10.62 9.75
CA VAL A 146 -16.72 -10.54 11.03
C VAL A 146 -17.66 -10.15 12.17
N TRP A 147 -18.61 -9.25 11.95
CA TRP A 147 -19.60 -8.87 12.97
C TRP A 147 -20.52 -10.02 13.36
N ALA A 148 -20.83 -10.92 12.42
CA ALA A 148 -21.70 -12.07 12.63
C ALA A 148 -21.03 -13.25 13.37
N ARG A 149 -19.71 -13.18 13.64
CA ARG A 149 -18.92 -14.24 14.28
C ARG A 149 -18.39 -13.80 15.64
N ASP A 150 -18.00 -14.78 16.45
CA ASP A 150 -17.33 -14.53 17.74
C ASP A 150 -15.86 -14.16 17.52
N ILE A 151 -15.64 -12.98 16.95
CA ILE A 151 -14.33 -12.39 16.70
C ILE A 151 -14.25 -11.10 17.51
N GLY A 152 -13.24 -11.02 18.40
CA GLY A 152 -12.95 -9.86 19.20
C GLY A 152 -12.58 -8.66 18.33
N ARG A 153 -13.00 -7.46 18.74
CA ARG A 153 -12.76 -6.22 17.99
C ARG A 153 -12.23 -5.14 18.93
N LEU A 154 -11.06 -4.61 18.60
CA LEU A 154 -10.45 -3.46 19.24
C LEU A 154 -10.44 -2.30 18.23
N GLU A 155 -11.60 -1.68 18.05
CA GLU A 155 -11.76 -0.47 17.23
C GLU A 155 -11.16 0.73 17.95
N GLU A 156 -10.64 1.68 17.17
CA GLU A 156 -9.93 2.86 17.69
C GLU A 156 -8.74 2.50 18.60
N HIS A 157 -8.06 1.39 18.30
CA HIS A 157 -6.81 0.99 18.95
C HIS A 157 -5.64 1.12 17.98
N ARG A 158 -4.68 1.99 18.34
CA ARG A 158 -3.45 2.19 17.57
C ARG A 158 -2.37 1.27 18.10
N ALA A 159 -1.86 0.34 17.29
CA ALA A 159 -0.63 -0.36 17.59
C ALA A 159 0.58 0.61 17.54
N VAL A 160 1.44 0.56 18.55
CA VAL A 160 2.62 1.42 18.68
C VAL A 160 3.93 0.65 18.73
N GLU A 161 3.93 -0.59 19.25
CA GLU A 161 5.16 -1.40 19.30
C GLU A 161 4.88 -2.90 19.22
N LEU A 162 5.73 -3.62 18.47
CA LEU A 162 5.79 -5.09 18.50
C LEU A 162 6.70 -5.51 19.64
N VAL A 163 6.14 -6.22 20.62
CA VAL A 163 6.87 -6.58 21.85
C VAL A 163 7.31 -8.03 21.76
N LYS A 164 8.62 -8.25 21.84
CA LYS A 164 9.23 -9.58 21.88
C LYS A 164 9.21 -10.13 23.31
N ASN A 165 9.44 -11.44 23.43
CA ASN A 165 9.76 -12.04 24.71
C ASN A 165 11.13 -11.57 25.23
N ARG A 166 11.45 -11.88 26.49
CA ARG A 166 12.74 -11.50 27.12
C ARG A 166 13.99 -12.02 26.40
N ARG A 167 13.88 -13.13 25.66
CA ARG A 167 15.02 -13.67 24.88
C ARG A 167 15.18 -12.96 23.53
N GLY A 168 14.21 -12.17 23.11
CA GLY A 168 14.18 -11.50 21.82
C GLY A 168 13.93 -12.43 20.62
N ASP A 169 13.53 -13.68 20.85
CA ASP A 169 13.46 -14.73 19.83
C ASP A 169 12.02 -15.13 19.42
N ALA A 170 10.99 -14.55 20.04
CA ALA A 170 9.59 -14.73 19.64
C ALA A 170 8.75 -13.49 20.00
N ILE A 171 7.63 -13.32 19.30
CA ILE A 171 6.64 -12.29 19.65
C ILE A 171 5.95 -12.64 20.98
N ALA A 172 5.75 -11.64 21.84
CA ALA A 172 4.96 -11.77 23.07
C ALA A 172 3.61 -11.07 22.95
N GLY A 173 3.53 -10.01 22.16
CA GLY A 173 2.31 -9.25 21.97
C GLY A 173 2.56 -7.90 21.31
N VAL A 174 1.59 -7.02 21.46
CA VAL A 174 1.59 -5.69 20.85
C VAL A 174 1.17 -4.66 21.88
N LEU A 175 1.97 -3.59 22.02
CA LEU A 175 1.57 -2.42 22.78
C LEU A 175 0.69 -1.52 21.90
N MET A 176 -0.42 -1.06 22.45
CA MET A 176 -1.39 -0.22 21.79
C MET A 176 -1.80 0.97 22.65
N VAL A 177 -2.41 1.96 22.02
CA VAL A 177 -3.16 3.05 22.66
C VAL A 177 -4.63 2.90 22.28
N ASP A 178 -5.53 2.83 23.28
CA ASP A 178 -6.96 3.07 23.04
C ASP A 178 -7.11 4.58 22.77
N VAL A 179 -7.37 4.94 21.52
CA VAL A 179 -7.45 6.34 21.06
C VAL A 179 -8.54 7.10 21.82
N ARG A 180 -9.58 6.43 22.30
CA ARG A 180 -10.73 7.06 22.94
C ARG A 180 -10.43 7.51 24.36
N SER A 181 -9.64 6.73 25.10
CA SER A 181 -9.27 7.05 26.49
C SER A 181 -7.85 7.62 26.60
N GLY A 182 -7.00 7.35 25.63
CA GLY A 182 -5.56 7.62 25.68
C GLY A 182 -4.76 6.63 26.54
N GLU A 183 -5.40 5.57 27.04
CA GLU A 183 -4.74 4.56 27.86
C GLU A 183 -3.94 3.57 27.02
N PHE A 184 -2.79 3.15 27.55
CA PHE A 184 -2.03 2.04 26.98
C PHE A 184 -2.69 0.70 27.29
N VAL A 185 -2.73 -0.15 26.26
CA VAL A 185 -3.23 -1.51 26.29
C VAL A 185 -2.14 -2.44 25.74
N PHE A 186 -1.74 -3.45 26.52
CA PHE A 186 -0.87 -4.51 26.03
C PHE A 186 -1.72 -5.73 25.66
N VAL A 187 -1.67 -6.14 24.40
CA VAL A 187 -2.36 -7.34 23.93
C VAL A 187 -1.34 -8.46 23.76
N GLN A 188 -1.34 -9.40 24.69
CA GLN A 188 -0.51 -10.59 24.64
C GLN A 188 -1.13 -11.60 23.67
N ALA A 189 -0.33 -12.13 22.75
CA ALA A 189 -0.82 -13.04 21.72
C ALA A 189 0.16 -14.17 21.42
N GLN A 190 -0.36 -15.34 21.07
CA GLN A 190 0.47 -16.46 20.61
C GLN A 190 0.97 -16.22 19.18
N ALA A 191 0.11 -15.65 18.34
CA ALA A 191 0.44 -15.21 16.99
C ALA A 191 -0.10 -13.80 16.71
N VAL A 192 0.65 -13.03 15.92
CA VAL A 192 0.28 -11.69 15.47
C VAL A 192 0.33 -11.63 13.95
N LEU A 193 -0.72 -11.13 13.31
CA LEU A 193 -0.71 -10.78 11.88
C LEU A 193 -0.57 -9.27 11.72
N LEU A 194 0.46 -8.84 11.01
CA LEU A 194 0.65 -7.48 10.55
C LEU A 194 -0.06 -7.26 9.20
N ALA A 195 -1.18 -6.54 9.22
CA ALA A 195 -2.02 -6.22 8.06
C ALA A 195 -2.57 -4.78 8.13
N THR A 196 -1.77 -3.86 8.66
CA THR A 196 -2.06 -2.44 8.86
C THR A 196 -2.13 -1.65 7.55
N GLY A 197 -1.43 -2.15 6.52
CA GLY A 197 -1.23 -1.51 5.22
C GLY A 197 -0.21 -0.37 5.27
N GLY A 198 0.44 -0.14 4.14
CA GLY A 198 1.39 0.96 3.96
C GLY A 198 0.68 2.30 3.80
N GLY A 199 0.54 2.75 2.56
CA GLY A 199 0.01 4.07 2.21
C GLY A 199 1.06 5.19 2.37
N PRO A 200 1.73 5.61 1.28
CA PRO A 200 2.80 6.62 1.32
C PRO A 200 2.28 8.06 1.53
N THR A 201 1.74 8.36 2.71
CA THR A 201 1.19 9.69 3.05
C THR A 201 2.26 10.73 3.38
N MET A 202 3.54 10.35 3.46
CA MET A 202 4.65 11.30 3.63
C MET A 202 4.92 12.18 2.40
N TYR A 203 4.26 11.93 1.26
CA TYR A 203 4.43 12.73 0.03
C TYR A 203 3.36 13.81 -0.08
N LYS A 204 3.72 14.96 -0.65
CA LYS A 204 2.81 16.09 -0.86
C LYS A 204 1.49 15.71 -1.52
N PHE A 205 1.56 15.01 -2.65
CA PHE A 205 0.40 14.44 -3.30
C PHE A 205 0.36 12.95 -3.00
N HIS A 206 -0.63 12.52 -2.22
CA HIS A 206 -0.87 11.13 -1.89
C HIS A 206 -2.36 10.75 -2.02
N THR A 207 -2.64 9.51 -2.41
CA THR A 207 -4.00 8.96 -2.52
C THR A 207 -4.51 8.22 -1.27
N PRO A 208 -3.65 7.59 -0.43
CA PRO A 208 -4.11 6.85 0.74
C PRO A 208 -4.87 7.73 1.72
N SER A 209 -5.68 7.09 2.57
CA SER A 209 -6.43 7.78 3.61
C SER A 209 -5.48 8.32 4.67
N GLY A 210 -5.83 9.46 5.28
CA GLY A 210 -4.95 10.16 6.22
C GLY A 210 -4.60 9.38 7.50
N ASP A 211 -5.29 8.28 7.80
CA ASP A 211 -4.92 7.36 8.89
C ASP A 211 -3.67 6.50 8.57
N LYS A 212 -3.34 6.33 7.29
CA LYS A 212 -2.19 5.55 6.82
C LYS A 212 -0.90 6.28 7.08
N THR A 213 -0.03 5.64 7.84
CA THR A 213 1.20 6.26 8.36
C THR A 213 2.36 5.28 8.43
N CYS A 214 2.25 4.16 7.68
CA CYS A 214 3.22 3.07 7.66
C CYS A 214 3.59 2.54 9.06
N ASP A 215 2.64 2.58 10.01
CA ASP A 215 2.84 2.16 11.40
C ASP A 215 3.38 0.72 11.48
N GLY A 216 2.87 -0.20 10.67
CA GLY A 216 3.32 -1.59 10.63
C GLY A 216 4.77 -1.76 10.18
N MET A 217 5.14 -1.13 9.05
CA MET A 217 6.53 -1.12 8.57
C MET A 217 7.49 -0.46 9.58
N ALA A 218 7.05 0.61 10.25
CA ALA A 218 7.85 1.29 11.26
C ALA A 218 8.08 0.40 12.50
N MET A 219 7.03 -0.30 12.97
CA MET A 219 7.17 -1.28 14.05
C MET A 219 8.06 -2.47 13.64
N ALA A 220 7.94 -2.95 12.40
CA ALA A 220 8.80 -4.01 11.88
C ALA A 220 10.28 -3.61 11.88
N LEU A 221 10.61 -2.39 11.44
CA LEU A 221 11.97 -1.84 11.50
C LEU A 221 12.47 -1.74 12.95
N ARG A 222 11.65 -1.23 13.88
CA ARG A 222 12.03 -1.17 15.32
C ARG A 222 12.22 -2.54 15.95
N ALA A 223 11.46 -3.54 15.51
CA ALA A 223 11.64 -4.93 15.87
C ALA A 223 12.89 -5.57 15.23
N GLY A 224 13.66 -4.82 14.42
CA GLY A 224 14.86 -5.29 13.75
C GLY A 224 14.61 -6.18 12.53
N LEU A 225 13.39 -6.17 12.00
CA LEU A 225 13.04 -6.94 10.82
C LEU A 225 13.58 -6.30 9.54
N THR A 226 13.86 -7.15 8.56
CA THR A 226 14.29 -6.73 7.23
C THR A 226 13.07 -6.33 6.39
N LEU A 227 13.11 -5.12 5.83
CA LEU A 227 12.21 -4.69 4.78
C LEU A 227 12.96 -4.75 3.44
N ARG A 228 12.25 -5.06 2.35
CA ARG A 228 12.80 -5.09 0.99
C ARG A 228 12.18 -4.04 0.09
N ASP A 229 12.92 -3.63 -0.93
CA ASP A 229 12.43 -2.79 -2.04
C ASP A 229 11.75 -1.48 -1.57
N MET A 230 12.16 -0.91 -0.43
CA MET A 230 11.52 0.29 0.14
C MET A 230 11.59 1.51 -0.78
N GLU A 231 12.55 1.57 -1.69
CA GLU A 231 12.65 2.61 -2.71
C GLU A 231 11.53 2.54 -3.77
N MET A 232 10.81 1.41 -3.84
CA MET A 232 9.74 1.14 -4.78
C MET A 232 8.40 1.65 -4.24
N VAL A 233 8.16 2.95 -4.43
CA VAL A 233 6.89 3.63 -4.12
C VAL A 233 6.18 3.98 -5.42
N GLN A 234 4.97 3.48 -5.63
CA GLN A 234 4.25 3.73 -6.88
C GLN A 234 3.49 5.05 -6.82
N PHE A 235 3.59 5.80 -7.91
CA PHE A 235 2.81 7.00 -8.16
C PHE A 235 1.73 6.71 -9.21
N HIS A 236 0.47 6.99 -8.86
CA HIS A 236 -0.64 6.97 -9.80
C HIS A 236 -0.59 8.25 -10.66
N PRO A 237 -0.70 8.18 -12.00
CA PRO A 237 -0.50 9.36 -12.83
C PRO A 237 -1.56 10.46 -12.66
N THR A 238 -2.84 10.08 -12.47
CA THR A 238 -3.99 10.99 -12.55
C THR A 238 -4.65 11.22 -11.19
N GLY A 239 -3.94 11.84 -10.25
CA GLY A 239 -4.54 12.36 -9.03
C GLY A 239 -5.11 13.76 -9.24
N LEU A 240 -6.32 14.04 -8.75
CA LEU A 240 -7.04 15.29 -8.95
C LEU A 240 -6.38 16.46 -8.20
N ILE A 241 -6.38 17.67 -8.78
CA ILE A 241 -6.00 18.92 -8.08
C ILE A 241 -7.23 19.79 -7.82
N ALA A 242 -7.89 19.55 -6.69
CA ALA A 242 -9.10 20.26 -6.30
C ALA A 242 -8.83 21.54 -5.46
N GLY A 243 -7.59 21.75 -4.99
CA GLY A 243 -7.15 22.90 -4.20
C GLY A 243 -6.39 22.51 -2.93
N ALA A 244 -5.61 23.44 -2.35
CA ALA A 244 -4.78 23.16 -1.17
C ALA A 244 -5.60 22.95 0.12
N GLN A 245 -6.80 23.52 0.17
CA GLN A 245 -7.73 23.50 1.29
C GLN A 245 -8.61 22.25 1.36
N THR A 246 -8.46 21.30 0.44
CA THR A 246 -9.26 20.07 0.39
C THR A 246 -8.38 18.82 0.41
N ARG A 247 -8.82 17.80 1.15
CA ARG A 247 -8.20 16.47 1.15
C ARG A 247 -8.50 15.67 -0.12
N ILE A 248 -9.32 16.21 -1.03
CA ILE A 248 -9.61 15.59 -2.32
C ILE A 248 -8.42 15.75 -3.28
N THR A 249 -7.56 16.75 -3.07
CA THR A 249 -6.32 16.88 -3.85
C THR A 249 -5.44 15.65 -3.64
N GLY A 250 -4.97 15.06 -4.74
CA GLY A 250 -4.28 13.78 -4.76
C GLY A 250 -5.22 12.58 -4.97
N THR A 251 -6.52 12.67 -4.67
CA THR A 251 -7.43 11.53 -4.89
C THR A 251 -7.50 11.13 -6.36
N ILE A 252 -7.66 9.84 -6.60
CA ILE A 252 -7.50 9.26 -7.93
C ILE A 252 -8.71 9.60 -8.81
N ILE A 253 -8.40 9.97 -10.05
CA ILE A 253 -9.30 9.78 -11.18
C ILE A 253 -8.92 8.47 -11.86
N GLU A 254 -9.89 7.57 -12.01
CA GLU A 254 -9.66 6.17 -12.34
C GLU A 254 -8.80 5.96 -13.60
N GLU A 255 -7.87 5.01 -13.52
CA GLU A 255 -7.03 4.56 -14.63
C GLU A 255 -7.80 4.11 -15.87
N GLY A 256 -9.03 3.60 -15.70
CA GLY A 256 -9.91 3.22 -16.79
C GLY A 256 -10.12 4.34 -17.80
N LEU A 257 -10.10 5.61 -17.39
CA LEU A 257 -10.24 6.75 -18.32
C LEU A 257 -9.13 6.79 -19.38
N ARG A 258 -7.88 6.53 -18.97
CA ARG A 258 -6.74 6.44 -19.91
C ARG A 258 -6.86 5.19 -20.78
N GLY A 259 -7.27 4.07 -20.18
CA GLY A 259 -7.53 2.82 -20.90
C GLY A 259 -8.57 2.97 -22.02
N SER A 260 -9.60 3.79 -21.77
CA SER A 260 -10.69 4.09 -22.71
C SER A 260 -10.43 5.28 -23.63
N GLY A 261 -9.19 5.78 -23.69
CA GLY A 261 -8.77 6.78 -24.68
C GLY A 261 -8.52 8.20 -24.15
N GLY A 262 -8.66 8.46 -22.86
CA GLY A 262 -8.38 9.78 -22.28
C GLY A 262 -6.97 10.29 -22.59
N HIS A 263 -6.86 11.56 -23.00
CA HIS A 263 -5.60 12.19 -23.38
C HIS A 263 -5.00 12.97 -22.21
N LEU A 264 -3.67 12.91 -22.06
CA LEU A 264 -2.92 13.77 -21.14
C LEU A 264 -2.35 14.98 -21.89
N LEU A 265 -2.60 16.18 -21.37
CA LEU A 265 -2.17 17.45 -21.96
C LEU A 265 -1.31 18.25 -20.98
N ASN A 266 -0.35 19.00 -21.52
CA ASN A 266 0.45 19.95 -20.74
C ASN A 266 -0.30 21.26 -20.46
N GLY A 267 0.34 22.20 -19.76
CA GLY A 267 -0.23 23.53 -19.47
C GLY A 267 -0.66 24.34 -20.69
N ALA A 268 -0.05 24.10 -21.85
CA ALA A 268 -0.40 24.72 -23.12
C ALA A 268 -1.53 23.98 -23.89
N GLY A 269 -2.03 22.87 -23.35
CA GLY A 269 -3.07 22.05 -23.98
C GLY A 269 -2.55 21.07 -25.03
N GLU A 270 -1.24 20.82 -25.08
CA GLU A 270 -0.60 19.91 -26.04
C GLU A 270 -0.54 18.48 -25.48
N ARG A 271 -0.88 17.49 -26.30
CA ARG A 271 -0.76 16.08 -25.93
C ARG A 271 0.70 15.65 -26.00
N PHE A 272 1.31 15.25 -24.88
CA PHE A 272 2.77 15.04 -24.81
C PHE A 272 3.22 13.57 -24.75
N MET A 273 2.35 12.62 -24.40
CA MET A 273 2.77 11.23 -24.11
C MET A 273 3.46 10.51 -25.29
N HIS A 274 3.17 10.92 -26.52
CA HIS A 274 3.78 10.38 -27.74
C HIS A 274 5.29 10.64 -27.84
N HIS A 275 5.83 11.61 -27.10
CA HIS A 275 7.27 11.83 -26.99
C HIS A 275 7.97 10.87 -26.02
N TYR A 276 7.22 10.17 -25.16
CA TYR A 276 7.77 9.35 -24.07
C TYR A 276 7.59 7.85 -24.27
N ASP A 277 6.46 7.40 -24.83
CA ASP A 277 6.20 5.97 -25.08
C ASP A 277 5.22 5.77 -26.25
N PRO A 278 5.47 4.82 -27.17
CA PRO A 278 4.58 4.55 -28.30
C PRO A 278 3.17 4.10 -27.89
N ARG A 279 2.98 3.55 -26.68
CA ARG A 279 1.67 3.19 -26.13
C ARG A 279 0.89 4.39 -25.58
N ASN A 280 1.50 5.58 -25.56
CA ASN A 280 0.91 6.81 -25.04
C ASN A 280 0.34 6.64 -23.61
N GLU A 281 -0.90 7.08 -23.34
CA GLU A 281 -1.54 7.02 -22.02
C GLU A 281 -1.83 5.60 -21.51
N ARG A 282 -1.68 4.57 -22.37
CA ARG A 282 -1.78 3.14 -22.02
C ARG A 282 -0.45 2.54 -21.52
N ALA A 283 0.64 3.32 -21.50
CA ALA A 283 1.90 2.89 -20.90
C ALA A 283 1.75 2.60 -19.38
N THR A 284 2.73 1.92 -18.79
CA THR A 284 2.69 1.59 -17.35
C THR A 284 2.76 2.83 -16.47
N ARG A 285 2.21 2.76 -15.25
CA ARG A 285 2.08 3.90 -14.32
C ARG A 285 3.40 4.65 -14.10
N ASP A 286 4.50 3.92 -13.98
CA ASP A 286 5.82 4.50 -13.79
C ASP A 286 6.25 5.38 -14.97
N ILE A 287 5.99 4.96 -16.21
CA ILE A 287 6.32 5.71 -17.43
C ILE A 287 5.47 6.98 -17.51
N VAL A 288 4.15 6.86 -17.34
CA VAL A 288 3.23 8.00 -17.44
C VAL A 288 3.51 9.02 -16.32
N SER A 289 3.71 8.55 -15.08
CA SER A 289 4.03 9.44 -13.95
C SER A 289 5.37 10.17 -14.13
N ARG A 290 6.40 9.51 -14.70
CA ARG A 290 7.67 10.16 -15.04
C ARG A 290 7.51 11.21 -16.14
N ALA A 291 6.78 10.89 -17.21
CA ALA A 291 6.51 11.84 -18.30
C ALA A 291 5.77 13.08 -17.80
N MET A 292 4.74 12.88 -16.96
CA MET A 292 4.00 13.96 -16.32
C MET A 292 4.90 14.82 -15.43
N PHE A 293 5.71 14.19 -14.59
CA PHE A 293 6.61 14.91 -13.68
C PHE A 293 7.71 15.68 -14.42
N ASP A 294 8.22 15.14 -15.53
CA ASP A 294 9.18 15.82 -16.40
C ASP A 294 8.58 17.09 -17.03
N GLN A 295 7.36 17.01 -17.57
CA GLN A 295 6.62 18.20 -18.02
C GLN A 295 6.46 19.24 -16.91
N MET A 296 6.15 18.79 -15.69
CA MET A 296 6.03 19.70 -14.54
C MET A 296 7.35 20.38 -14.19
N ARG A 297 8.47 19.66 -14.22
CA ARG A 297 9.81 20.22 -13.98
C ARG A 297 10.25 21.23 -15.02
N GLN A 298 9.80 21.06 -16.26
CA GLN A 298 10.03 22.02 -17.35
C GLN A 298 9.14 23.27 -17.25
N GLY A 299 8.21 23.32 -16.29
CA GLY A 299 7.28 24.43 -16.13
C GLY A 299 6.08 24.37 -17.06
N ASN A 300 5.87 23.25 -17.78
CA ASN A 300 4.75 23.06 -18.70
C ASN A 300 3.45 22.71 -17.96
N VAL A 301 3.12 23.49 -16.92
CA VAL A 301 2.00 23.25 -16.01
C VAL A 301 0.85 24.23 -16.25
N GLY A 302 -0.36 23.80 -15.95
CA GLY A 302 -1.53 24.65 -15.86
C GLY A 302 -1.51 25.58 -14.64
N PRO A 303 -2.49 26.49 -14.50
CA PRO A 303 -2.53 27.50 -13.43
C PRO A 303 -2.52 26.94 -12.01
N ARG A 304 -2.99 25.68 -11.81
CA ARG A 304 -2.98 25.01 -10.50
C ARG A 304 -1.69 24.23 -10.22
N GLY A 305 -0.68 24.34 -11.09
CA GLY A 305 0.61 23.63 -10.96
C GLY A 305 0.56 22.16 -11.38
N GLY A 306 -0.51 21.73 -12.04
CA GLY A 306 -0.67 20.38 -12.58
C GLY A 306 -0.67 20.31 -14.10
N LEU A 307 -1.09 19.17 -14.62
CA LEU A 307 -1.35 18.91 -16.04
C LEU A 307 -2.85 18.65 -16.23
N TYR A 308 -3.29 18.29 -17.43
CA TYR A 308 -4.69 18.01 -17.71
C TYR A 308 -4.92 16.58 -18.18
N ILE A 309 -6.06 16.01 -17.80
CA ILE A 309 -6.70 14.90 -18.53
C ILE A 309 -7.96 15.41 -19.22
N THR A 310 -8.25 14.93 -20.43
CA THR A 310 -9.48 15.25 -21.16
C THR A 310 -10.09 14.05 -21.87
N MET A 311 -11.43 13.97 -21.80
CA MET A 311 -12.24 13.00 -22.53
C MET A 311 -13.02 13.64 -23.69
N ARG A 312 -12.83 14.94 -23.95
CA ARG A 312 -13.67 15.75 -24.87
C ARG A 312 -13.74 15.27 -26.32
N HIS A 313 -12.83 14.39 -26.71
CA HIS A 313 -12.76 13.81 -28.06
C HIS A 313 -13.56 12.51 -28.20
N LEU A 314 -14.07 11.97 -27.08
CA LEU A 314 -14.89 10.76 -27.03
C LEU A 314 -16.38 11.12 -26.99
N ASP A 315 -17.24 10.14 -27.28
CA ASP A 315 -18.68 10.34 -27.25
C ASP A 315 -19.17 10.70 -25.82
N PRO A 316 -19.79 11.88 -25.63
CA PRO A 316 -20.13 12.38 -24.30
C PRO A 316 -21.26 11.58 -23.61
N VAL A 317 -22.08 10.84 -24.36
CA VAL A 317 -23.08 9.93 -23.79
C VAL A 317 -22.41 8.70 -23.20
N THR A 318 -21.46 8.13 -23.94
CA THR A 318 -20.65 6.97 -23.52
C THR A 318 -19.83 7.29 -22.28
N VAL A 319 -19.13 8.43 -22.24
CA VAL A 319 -18.33 8.85 -21.07
C VAL A 319 -19.22 8.98 -19.82
N ARG A 320 -20.40 9.60 -19.93
CA ARG A 320 -21.33 9.74 -18.78
C ARG A 320 -21.89 8.40 -18.30
N ARG A 321 -22.13 7.46 -19.21
CA ARG A 321 -22.64 6.14 -18.88
C ARG A 321 -21.59 5.27 -18.20
N GLU A 322 -20.39 5.21 -18.78
CA GLU A 322 -19.32 4.30 -18.33
C GLU A 322 -18.55 4.82 -17.13
N PHE A 323 -18.40 6.15 -17.00
CA PHE A 323 -17.62 6.79 -15.95
C PHE A 323 -18.45 7.70 -15.05
N LYS A 324 -19.73 7.36 -14.83
CA LYS A 324 -20.68 8.17 -14.06
C LYS A 324 -20.10 8.72 -12.75
N GLY A 325 -19.54 7.85 -11.90
CA GLY A 325 -18.97 8.25 -10.61
C GLY A 325 -17.75 9.18 -10.72
N MET A 326 -16.96 9.05 -11.78
CA MET A 326 -15.85 9.99 -12.06
C MET A 326 -16.36 11.33 -12.59
N VAL A 327 -17.40 11.34 -13.42
CA VAL A 327 -18.05 12.57 -13.88
C VAL A 327 -18.64 13.34 -12.69
N GLU A 328 -19.37 12.68 -11.81
CA GLU A 328 -19.94 13.27 -10.60
C GLU A 328 -18.85 13.82 -9.68
N ARG A 329 -17.80 13.03 -9.40
CA ARG A 329 -16.66 13.46 -8.58
C ARG A 329 -15.93 14.67 -9.15
N CYS A 330 -15.71 14.70 -10.46
CA CYS A 330 -15.07 15.85 -11.11
C CYS A 330 -15.96 17.08 -10.99
N ALA A 331 -17.27 16.94 -11.19
CA ALA A 331 -18.24 18.02 -11.05
C ALA A 331 -18.27 18.58 -9.62
N ASP A 332 -18.21 17.72 -8.59
CA ASP A 332 -18.12 18.13 -7.17
C ASP A 332 -16.88 18.98 -6.88
N CYS A 333 -15.82 18.82 -7.69
CA CYS A 333 -14.57 19.59 -7.59
C CYS A 333 -14.52 20.78 -8.55
N GLY A 334 -15.63 21.09 -9.24
CA GLY A 334 -15.74 22.19 -10.19
C GLY A 334 -15.16 21.91 -11.57
N PHE A 335 -14.99 20.63 -11.96
CA PHE A 335 -14.48 20.23 -13.27
C PHE A 335 -15.55 19.55 -14.13
N ASP A 336 -15.53 19.82 -15.44
CA ASP A 336 -16.29 19.04 -16.43
C ASP A 336 -15.36 17.99 -17.06
N LEU A 337 -15.47 16.74 -16.62
CA LEU A 337 -14.69 15.62 -17.18
C LEU A 337 -15.08 15.30 -18.63
N VAL A 338 -16.34 15.54 -19.02
CA VAL A 338 -16.88 15.10 -20.31
C VAL A 338 -16.42 16.03 -21.42
N SER A 339 -16.54 17.33 -21.22
CA SER A 339 -16.28 18.34 -22.27
C SER A 339 -15.07 19.21 -21.97
N GLY A 340 -14.58 19.21 -20.74
CA GLY A 340 -13.55 20.12 -20.25
C GLY A 340 -12.17 19.48 -20.08
N LEU A 341 -11.39 20.14 -19.22
CA LEU A 341 -10.08 19.71 -18.75
C LEU A 341 -10.18 19.48 -17.24
N VAL A 342 -9.57 18.41 -16.75
CA VAL A 342 -9.48 18.13 -15.33
C VAL A 342 -8.01 18.23 -14.89
N ASP A 343 -7.73 19.06 -13.89
CA ASP A 343 -6.38 19.23 -13.36
C ASP A 343 -5.92 17.95 -12.65
N VAL A 344 -4.78 17.41 -13.09
CA VAL A 344 -4.19 16.17 -12.58
C VAL A 344 -2.70 16.31 -12.27
N VAL A 345 -2.24 15.52 -11.30
CA VAL A 345 -0.84 15.39 -10.87
C VAL A 345 -0.53 13.92 -10.56
N PRO A 346 0.72 13.46 -10.77
CA PRO A 346 1.14 12.18 -10.22
C PRO A 346 1.03 12.18 -8.70
N THR A 347 0.57 11.07 -8.12
CA THR A 347 0.27 11.01 -6.69
C THR A 347 0.79 9.70 -6.10
N ALA A 348 1.51 9.77 -4.98
CA ALA A 348 1.97 8.58 -4.26
C ALA A 348 0.79 7.71 -3.83
N HIS A 349 0.84 6.42 -4.15
CA HIS A 349 -0.35 5.57 -4.16
C HIS A 349 -0.19 4.26 -3.39
N TYR A 350 0.94 3.57 -3.55
CA TYR A 350 1.13 2.22 -3.02
C TYR A 350 2.60 1.97 -2.65
N MET A 351 2.82 1.28 -1.52
CA MET A 351 4.14 0.77 -1.13
C MET A 351 4.35 -0.64 -1.70
N MET A 352 5.25 -0.80 -2.68
CA MET A 352 5.62 -2.16 -3.16
C MET A 352 6.66 -2.82 -2.27
N GLY A 353 7.52 -2.01 -1.66
CA GLY A 353 8.42 -2.43 -0.60
C GLY A 353 7.67 -2.67 0.71
N GLY A 354 8.24 -3.51 1.56
CA GLY A 354 7.65 -3.89 2.83
C GLY A 354 8.44 -4.99 3.52
N VAL A 355 7.88 -5.57 4.58
CA VAL A 355 8.52 -6.62 5.38
C VAL A 355 8.77 -7.85 4.52
N VAL A 356 9.97 -8.43 4.64
CA VAL A 356 10.29 -9.72 4.00
C VAL A 356 9.51 -10.82 4.69
N PHE A 357 8.83 -11.64 3.88
CA PHE A 357 7.96 -12.70 4.37
C PHE A 357 7.98 -13.89 3.41
N ASN A 358 7.56 -15.05 3.90
CA ASN A 358 7.49 -16.28 3.10
C ASN A 358 6.09 -16.52 2.56
N ALA A 359 5.97 -17.48 1.65
CA ALA A 359 4.72 -17.86 1.00
C ALA A 359 3.60 -18.37 1.93
N GLY A 360 3.92 -18.70 3.20
CA GLY A 360 2.96 -19.02 4.27
C GLY A 360 2.65 -17.84 5.19
N CYS A 361 2.93 -16.62 4.72
CA CYS A 361 2.81 -15.36 5.44
C CYS A 361 3.72 -15.18 6.67
N THR A 362 4.72 -16.05 6.88
CA THR A 362 5.61 -15.99 8.06
C THR A 362 6.74 -14.96 7.88
N SER A 363 7.11 -14.26 8.95
CA SER A 363 8.29 -13.39 9.02
C SER A 363 9.49 -14.11 9.70
N GLU A 364 10.63 -13.42 9.82
CA GLU A 364 11.79 -13.92 10.56
C GLU A 364 11.61 -13.90 12.09
N LEU A 365 10.59 -13.20 12.61
CA LEU A 365 10.23 -13.25 14.03
C LEU A 365 9.16 -14.33 14.25
N PRO A 366 9.46 -15.42 14.98
CA PRO A 366 8.48 -16.46 15.29
C PRO A 366 7.21 -15.91 15.92
N GLY A 367 6.07 -16.35 15.39
CA GLY A 367 4.72 -15.91 15.77
C GLY A 367 4.26 -14.62 15.10
N LEU A 368 5.12 -13.89 14.38
CA LEU A 368 4.72 -12.75 13.57
C LEU A 368 4.53 -13.13 12.10
N PHE A 369 3.35 -12.84 11.59
CA PHE A 369 2.93 -13.03 10.21
C PHE A 369 2.71 -11.66 9.55
N VAL A 370 2.80 -11.60 8.22
CA VAL A 370 2.61 -10.35 7.45
C VAL A 370 1.75 -10.63 6.22
N ALA A 371 0.81 -9.74 5.92
CA ALA A 371 0.00 -9.81 4.71
C ALA A 371 -0.39 -8.41 4.19
N GLY A 372 -0.78 -8.34 2.92
CA GLY A 372 -1.20 -7.10 2.28
C GLY A 372 -0.05 -6.13 2.04
N GLU A 373 -0.34 -4.82 2.05
CA GLU A 373 0.63 -3.77 1.69
C GLU A 373 1.74 -3.56 2.74
N ASP A 374 1.71 -4.23 3.89
CA ASP A 374 2.87 -4.25 4.81
C ASP A 374 3.99 -5.18 4.31
N SER A 375 3.70 -6.06 3.37
CA SER A 375 4.64 -7.05 2.83
C SER A 375 5.34 -6.57 1.55
N GLY A 376 6.59 -6.97 1.38
CA GLY A 376 7.38 -6.68 0.18
C GLY A 376 7.60 -7.91 -0.71
N GLY A 377 7.83 -7.68 -2.00
CA GLY A 377 8.32 -8.71 -2.94
C GLY A 377 7.29 -9.31 -3.88
N VAL A 378 5.99 -9.17 -3.61
CA VAL A 378 4.92 -9.68 -4.52
C VAL A 378 4.89 -8.93 -5.85
N HIS A 379 5.21 -7.63 -5.82
CA HIS A 379 4.96 -6.72 -6.95
C HIS A 379 6.22 -6.22 -7.65
N GLY A 380 7.41 -6.50 -7.10
CA GLY A 380 8.67 -5.98 -7.62
C GLY A 380 8.68 -4.45 -7.71
N ALA A 381 9.18 -3.92 -8.83
CA ALA A 381 9.41 -2.50 -9.00
C ALA A 381 8.16 -1.68 -9.37
N ASN A 382 7.07 -2.33 -9.77
CA ASN A 382 5.86 -1.66 -10.21
C ASN A 382 4.66 -2.60 -10.14
N ARG A 383 3.69 -2.27 -9.28
CA ARG A 383 2.46 -3.04 -9.11
C ARG A 383 1.51 -2.82 -10.29
N LEU A 384 0.92 -3.89 -10.83
CA LEU A 384 -0.22 -3.77 -11.74
C LEU A 384 -1.48 -3.27 -10.99
N GLY A 385 -2.19 -2.32 -11.60
CA GLY A 385 -3.52 -1.94 -11.11
C GLY A 385 -4.44 -3.17 -11.03
N GLY A 386 -5.30 -3.24 -10.01
CA GLY A 386 -6.11 -4.43 -9.69
C GLY A 386 -5.42 -5.50 -8.82
N ASN A 387 -4.09 -5.67 -8.91
CA ASN A 387 -3.37 -6.68 -8.09
C ASN A 387 -3.30 -6.33 -6.59
N GLY A 388 -3.50 -5.07 -6.19
CA GLY A 388 -3.35 -4.64 -4.78
C GLY A 388 -4.44 -5.20 -3.86
N VAL A 389 -5.71 -5.18 -4.30
CA VAL A 389 -6.81 -5.77 -3.54
C VAL A 389 -6.72 -7.30 -3.55
N ALA A 390 -6.36 -7.90 -4.70
CA ALA A 390 -6.09 -9.33 -4.81
C ALA A 390 -4.96 -9.77 -3.87
N ASN A 391 -3.85 -9.02 -3.79
CA ASN A 391 -2.77 -9.25 -2.84
C ASN A 391 -3.30 -9.28 -1.40
N SER A 392 -4.12 -8.29 -1.02
CA SER A 392 -4.65 -8.23 0.33
C SER A 392 -5.53 -9.44 0.67
N THR A 393 -6.47 -9.84 -0.19
CA THR A 393 -7.38 -10.96 0.12
C THR A 393 -6.67 -12.31 0.03
N VAL A 394 -5.78 -12.52 -0.94
CA VAL A 394 -5.03 -13.77 -1.10
C VAL A 394 -4.12 -14.03 0.09
N PHE A 395 -3.23 -13.10 0.42
CA PHE A 395 -2.31 -13.31 1.54
C PHE A 395 -3.00 -13.18 2.90
N GLY A 396 -4.13 -12.45 2.97
CA GLY A 396 -5.02 -12.49 4.13
C GLY A 396 -5.60 -13.88 4.38
N GLY A 397 -6.21 -14.49 3.36
CA GLY A 397 -6.76 -15.85 3.44
C GLY A 397 -5.68 -16.88 3.80
N ILE A 398 -4.54 -16.84 3.10
CA ILE A 398 -3.39 -17.73 3.41
C ILE A 398 -2.94 -17.57 4.87
N ALA A 399 -2.83 -16.34 5.38
CA ALA A 399 -2.46 -16.12 6.77
C ALA A 399 -3.50 -16.72 7.72
N GLY A 400 -4.79 -16.52 7.45
CA GLY A 400 -5.89 -17.09 8.24
C GLY A 400 -5.92 -18.62 8.22
N ASP A 401 -5.54 -19.26 7.13
CA ASP A 401 -5.46 -20.72 7.03
C ASP A 401 -4.23 -21.28 7.78
N VAL A 402 -3.10 -20.58 7.74
CA VAL A 402 -1.83 -21.05 8.29
C VAL A 402 -1.73 -20.84 9.80
N ILE A 403 -2.15 -19.67 10.31
CA ILE A 403 -1.93 -19.27 11.70
C ILE A 403 -2.55 -20.27 12.71
N PRO A 404 -3.80 -20.74 12.58
CA PRO A 404 -4.38 -21.71 13.51
C PRO A 404 -3.59 -23.02 13.61
N GLY A 405 -3.09 -23.51 12.47
CA GLY A 405 -2.21 -24.68 12.44
C GLY A 405 -0.86 -24.42 13.13
N TRP A 406 -0.31 -23.22 12.99
CA TRP A 406 0.90 -22.81 13.68
C TRP A 406 0.70 -22.66 15.18
N VAL A 407 -0.39 -22.02 15.63
CA VAL A 407 -0.75 -21.84 17.04
C VAL A 407 -0.91 -23.21 17.73
N ARG A 408 -1.58 -24.18 17.11
CA ARG A 408 -1.70 -25.53 17.69
C ARG A 408 -0.37 -26.26 17.87
N ARG A 409 0.62 -26.02 17.01
CA ARG A 409 1.92 -26.71 17.04
C ARG A 409 2.97 -26.01 17.89
N ASN A 410 3.00 -24.68 17.82
CA ASN A 410 4.09 -23.85 18.33
C ASN A 410 3.60 -22.71 19.24
N GLY A 411 2.29 -22.44 19.25
CA GLY A 411 1.72 -21.30 19.95
C GLY A 411 1.95 -21.41 21.45
N SER A 412 2.43 -20.31 22.04
CA SER A 412 2.49 -20.16 23.47
C SER A 412 2.43 -18.68 23.83
N PHE A 413 1.83 -18.37 24.97
CA PHE A 413 1.87 -17.01 25.52
C PHE A 413 3.24 -16.77 26.15
N HIS A 414 4.01 -15.86 25.57
CA HIS A 414 5.31 -15.47 26.11
C HIS A 414 5.19 -14.23 27.00
N GLU A 415 5.90 -14.23 28.11
CA GLU A 415 6.05 -13.00 28.92
C GLU A 415 6.79 -11.93 28.11
N PRO A 416 6.26 -10.69 28.06
CA PRO A 416 6.91 -9.62 27.32
C PRO A 416 8.24 -9.23 27.96
N ASP A 417 9.14 -8.69 27.14
CA ASP A 417 10.19 -7.84 27.66
C ASP A 417 9.59 -6.52 28.17
N GLU A 418 9.43 -6.41 29.49
CA GLU A 418 8.84 -5.23 30.14
C GLU A 418 9.66 -3.95 29.88
N ALA A 419 10.98 -4.06 29.71
CA ALA A 419 11.81 -2.90 29.38
C ALA A 419 11.46 -2.34 28.00
N THR A 420 11.18 -3.19 27.02
CA THR A 420 10.67 -2.77 25.70
C THR A 420 9.33 -2.06 25.83
N VAL A 421 8.42 -2.55 26.68
CA VAL A 421 7.11 -1.93 26.91
C VAL A 421 7.27 -0.55 27.55
N GLU A 422 8.05 -0.44 28.63
CA GLU A 422 8.30 0.82 29.34
C GLU A 422 8.95 1.86 28.42
N ASN A 423 9.95 1.45 27.62
CA ASN A 423 10.60 2.32 26.65
C ASN A 423 9.63 2.80 25.56
N ALA A 424 8.76 1.92 25.05
CA ALA A 424 7.78 2.28 24.04
C ALA A 424 6.73 3.28 24.59
N VAL A 425 6.27 3.08 25.83
CA VAL A 425 5.40 4.04 26.54
C VAL A 425 6.10 5.38 26.73
N ALA A 426 7.36 5.38 27.18
CA ALA A 426 8.15 6.60 27.38
C ALA A 426 8.35 7.36 26.06
N CYS A 427 8.69 6.64 24.97
CA CYS A 427 8.84 7.24 23.64
C CYS A 427 7.51 7.82 23.14
N ALA A 428 6.42 7.08 23.29
CA ALA A 428 5.11 7.54 22.85
C ALA A 428 4.62 8.76 23.64
N THR A 429 4.94 8.86 24.94
CA THR A 429 4.50 9.97 25.81
C THR A 429 5.49 11.13 25.89
N ALA A 430 6.70 10.99 25.35
CA ALA A 430 7.72 12.04 25.30
C ALA A 430 7.21 13.44 24.89
N PRO A 431 6.40 13.62 23.82
CA PRO A 431 5.95 14.95 23.42
C PRO A 431 5.03 15.64 24.44
N LEU A 432 4.39 14.90 25.35
CA LEU A 432 3.50 15.46 26.38
C LEU A 432 4.27 16.28 27.44
N SER A 433 5.57 16.03 27.57
CA SER A 433 6.47 16.74 28.49
C SER A 433 7.16 17.95 27.85
N ARG A 434 6.94 18.19 26.55
CA ARG A 434 7.60 19.22 25.76
C ARG A 434 6.66 20.40 25.52
N ARG A 435 7.22 21.55 25.14
CA ARG A 435 6.40 22.72 24.80
C ARG A 435 5.62 22.46 23.50
N PRO A 436 4.28 22.66 23.47
CA PRO A 436 3.49 22.53 22.26
C PRO A 436 4.03 23.39 21.11
N GLY A 437 4.07 22.83 19.90
CA GLY A 437 4.53 23.53 18.71
C GLY A 437 3.81 23.09 17.44
N ASP A 438 4.25 23.63 16.30
CA ASP A 438 3.57 23.45 15.01
C ASP A 438 3.99 22.15 14.30
N LEU A 439 3.21 21.09 14.53
CA LEU A 439 3.36 19.81 13.83
C LEU A 439 2.99 19.90 12.35
N ASN A 440 2.13 20.84 11.95
CA ASN A 440 1.73 21.00 10.55
C ASN A 440 2.90 21.49 9.71
N ALA A 441 3.70 22.43 10.21
CA ALA A 441 4.92 22.86 9.54
C ALA A 441 5.94 21.73 9.34
N ILE A 442 6.05 20.80 10.29
CA ILE A 442 6.91 19.61 10.16
C ILE A 442 6.36 18.68 9.08
N ARG A 443 5.05 18.43 9.09
CA ARG A 443 4.36 17.59 8.10
C ARG A 443 4.50 18.15 6.68
N GLU A 444 4.22 19.42 6.47
CA GLU A 444 4.35 20.08 5.17
C GLU A 444 5.81 20.04 4.68
N ARG A 445 6.78 20.25 5.58
CA ARG A 445 8.19 20.12 5.21
C ARG A 445 8.54 18.69 4.81
N LEU A 446 8.04 17.67 5.51
CA LEU A 446 8.21 16.26 5.12
C LEU A 446 7.60 15.98 3.73
N TYR A 447 6.38 16.47 3.48
CA TYR A 447 5.71 16.37 2.18
C TYR A 447 6.57 16.87 1.04
N HIS A 448 7.19 18.03 1.23
CA HIS A 448 8.09 18.64 0.26
C HIS A 448 9.38 17.85 0.09
N VAL A 449 10.07 17.46 1.17
CA VAL A 449 11.30 16.65 1.09
C VAL A 449 11.05 15.35 0.32
N MET A 450 9.97 14.64 0.64
CA MET A 450 9.66 13.38 -0.03
C MET A 450 9.22 13.58 -1.48
N TRP A 451 8.46 14.63 -1.78
CA TRP A 451 8.03 14.93 -3.15
C TRP A 451 9.18 15.39 -4.05
N ASP A 452 10.00 16.32 -3.57
CA ASP A 452 11.03 17.01 -4.36
C ASP A 452 12.33 16.22 -4.43
N ASP A 453 12.76 15.57 -3.33
CA ASP A 453 14.09 14.96 -3.23
C ASP A 453 14.10 13.42 -3.23
N VAL A 454 13.00 12.78 -2.78
CA VAL A 454 12.82 11.31 -2.74
C VAL A 454 11.62 10.86 -3.58
N GLY A 455 11.23 11.68 -4.55
CA GLY A 455 10.02 11.53 -5.36
C GLY A 455 10.16 10.57 -6.55
N ILE A 456 9.55 10.98 -7.67
CA ILE A 456 9.49 10.22 -8.93
C ILE A 456 10.85 10.17 -9.63
N ILE A 457 11.59 11.29 -9.62
CA ILE A 457 12.93 11.38 -10.19
C ILE A 457 13.90 11.67 -9.04
N ARG A 458 14.98 10.90 -8.97
CA ARG A 458 16.01 10.99 -7.92
C ARG A 458 17.39 11.15 -8.54
N ASP A 459 18.32 11.70 -7.78
CA ASP A 459 19.75 11.68 -8.09
C ASP A 459 20.56 11.69 -6.78
N ALA A 460 21.87 11.48 -6.86
CA ALA A 460 22.74 11.50 -5.68
C ALA A 460 22.61 12.80 -4.87
N ALA A 461 22.47 13.95 -5.53
CA ALA A 461 22.37 15.24 -4.86
C ALA A 461 21.02 15.42 -4.14
N SER A 462 19.91 15.01 -4.77
CA SER A 462 18.57 15.03 -4.17
C SER A 462 18.51 14.12 -2.95
N LEU A 463 19.04 12.90 -3.08
CA LEU A 463 19.07 11.94 -1.98
C LEU A 463 19.98 12.40 -0.82
N GLN A 464 21.06 13.15 -1.11
CA GLN A 464 21.90 13.75 -0.07
C GLN A 464 21.20 14.91 0.66
N ARG A 465 20.49 15.77 -0.07
CA ARG A 465 19.68 16.83 0.55
C ARG A 465 18.58 16.27 1.44
N ALA A 466 17.91 15.20 0.98
CA ALA A 466 16.87 14.53 1.74
C ALA A 466 17.38 13.97 3.07
N GLU A 467 18.59 13.40 3.12
CA GLU A 467 19.17 12.86 4.36
C GLU A 467 19.26 13.93 5.45
N GLY A 468 19.92 15.06 5.14
CA GLY A 468 20.05 16.17 6.09
C GLY A 468 18.69 16.73 6.51
N ALA A 469 17.76 16.87 5.58
CA ALA A 469 16.42 17.40 5.87
C ALA A 469 15.58 16.43 6.74
N LEU A 470 15.68 15.12 6.52
CA LEU A 470 14.97 14.11 7.30
C LEU A 470 15.54 14.00 8.73
N ASP A 471 16.85 14.16 8.90
CA ASP A 471 17.49 14.21 10.22
C ASP A 471 17.08 15.47 11.00
N GLU A 472 17.08 16.63 10.33
CA GLU A 472 16.58 17.88 10.92
C GLU A 472 15.11 17.77 11.34
N LEU A 473 14.26 17.20 10.48
CA LEU A 473 12.84 17.02 10.77
C LEU A 473 12.59 16.10 11.96
N GLU A 474 13.35 15.00 12.07
CA GLU A 474 13.26 14.12 13.23
C GLU A 474 13.67 14.84 14.52
N ALA A 475 14.81 15.53 14.51
CA ALA A 475 15.27 16.28 15.68
C ALA A 475 14.27 17.37 16.09
N ARG A 476 13.68 18.06 15.11
CA ARG A 476 12.64 19.07 15.34
C ARG A 476 11.36 18.45 15.91
N LEU A 477 10.93 17.30 15.41
CA LEU A 477 9.76 16.59 15.93
C LEU A 477 9.97 16.14 17.37
N ASP A 478 11.15 15.60 17.69
CA ASP A 478 11.49 15.13 19.04
C ASP A 478 11.58 16.29 20.06
N ALA A 479 11.89 17.50 19.59
CA ALA A 479 11.87 18.72 20.40
C ALA A 479 10.48 19.36 20.54
N THR A 480 9.52 18.99 19.68
CA THR A 480 8.19 19.60 19.61
C THR A 480 7.21 18.83 20.50
N GLY A 481 6.55 19.54 21.41
CA GLY A 481 5.51 18.96 22.25
C GLY A 481 4.11 19.04 21.67
N VAL A 482 3.18 18.47 22.41
CA VAL A 482 1.74 18.52 22.14
C VAL A 482 0.99 18.79 23.44
N GLU A 483 -0.24 19.31 23.32
CA GLU A 483 -1.10 19.53 24.48
C GLU A 483 -1.39 18.19 25.18
N GLY A 484 -1.29 18.16 26.51
CA GLY A 484 -1.36 16.93 27.32
C GLY A 484 -2.50 16.89 28.33
N ALA A 485 -3.33 17.93 28.41
CA ALA A 485 -4.43 18.02 29.38
C ALA A 485 -5.40 16.83 29.33
N SER A 486 -5.60 16.25 28.14
CA SER A 486 -6.37 15.01 27.95
C SER A 486 -5.70 14.18 26.86
N LEU A 487 -5.59 12.86 27.07
CA LEU A 487 -5.11 11.92 26.06
C LEU A 487 -6.25 11.27 25.27
N ALA A 488 -7.47 11.35 25.78
CA ALA A 488 -8.68 10.91 25.09
C ALA A 488 -8.87 11.71 23.79
N PHE A 489 -8.89 11.01 22.65
CA PHE A 489 -8.97 11.57 21.31
C PHE A 489 -7.98 12.72 21.05
N ASN A 490 -6.78 12.65 21.63
CA ASN A 490 -5.76 13.67 21.43
C ASN A 490 -5.12 13.54 20.04
N LEU A 491 -5.74 14.20 19.05
CA LEU A 491 -5.33 14.11 17.65
C LEU A 491 -3.91 14.63 17.42
N SER A 492 -3.49 15.68 18.13
CA SER A 492 -2.13 16.22 18.04
C SER A 492 -1.08 15.20 18.50
N TRP A 493 -1.36 14.47 19.57
CA TRP A 493 -0.49 13.37 20.03
C TRP A 493 -0.42 12.24 19.01
N HIS A 494 -1.57 11.82 18.46
CA HIS A 494 -1.58 10.81 17.40
C HIS A 494 -0.90 11.29 16.12
N ASP A 495 -0.94 12.59 15.81
CA ASP A 495 -0.22 13.19 14.70
C ASP A 495 1.29 13.23 14.92
N TRP A 496 1.74 13.46 16.15
CA TRP A 496 3.15 13.30 16.49
C TRP A 496 3.61 11.85 16.27
N LEU A 497 2.83 10.86 16.74
CA LEU A 497 3.10 9.44 16.52
C LEU A 497 3.10 9.07 15.02
N ASN A 498 2.17 9.65 14.24
CA ASN A 498 2.11 9.50 12.79
C ASN A 498 3.43 9.95 12.14
N LEU A 499 3.92 11.14 12.50
CA LEU A 499 5.14 11.71 11.94
C LEU A 499 6.38 10.89 12.32
N LYS A 500 6.45 10.28 13.53
CA LYS A 500 7.53 9.35 13.88
C LYS A 500 7.59 8.14 12.96
N SER A 501 6.46 7.48 12.71
CA SER A 501 6.39 6.33 11.78
C SER A 501 6.76 6.75 10.35
N LEU A 502 6.20 7.87 9.88
CA LEU A 502 6.43 8.37 8.53
C LEU A 502 7.89 8.79 8.29
N LEU A 503 8.53 9.46 9.26
CA LEU A 503 9.95 9.85 9.16
C LEU A 503 10.87 8.63 9.11
N LEU A 504 10.64 7.64 9.98
CA LEU A 504 11.45 6.41 9.99
C LEU A 504 11.36 5.68 8.65
N VAL A 505 10.14 5.52 8.11
CA VAL A 505 9.93 4.87 6.82
C VAL A 505 10.48 5.73 5.66
N SER A 506 10.39 7.05 5.74
CA SER A 506 11.01 7.98 4.76
C SER A 506 12.53 7.80 4.69
N LYS A 507 13.20 7.68 5.84
CA LYS A 507 14.64 7.40 5.90
C LYS A 507 14.97 6.01 5.32
N ALA A 508 14.12 5.01 5.54
CA ALA A 508 14.29 3.69 4.93
C ALA A 508 14.15 3.73 3.40
N ILE A 509 13.15 4.44 2.87
CA ILE A 509 12.96 4.67 1.42
C ILE A 509 14.21 5.33 0.83
N ARG A 510 14.71 6.39 1.47
CA ARG A 510 15.93 7.09 1.03
C ARG A 510 17.14 6.18 1.05
N ALA A 511 17.37 5.45 2.15
CA ALA A 511 18.52 4.56 2.31
C ALA A 511 18.56 3.48 1.21
N SER A 512 17.41 2.86 0.91
CA SER A 512 17.31 1.91 -0.19
C SER A 512 17.50 2.58 -1.56
N ALA A 513 17.00 3.80 -1.74
CA ALA A 513 17.14 4.55 -3.00
C ALA A 513 18.59 4.95 -3.30
N VAL A 514 19.40 5.22 -2.27
CA VAL A 514 20.84 5.50 -2.42
C VAL A 514 21.59 4.25 -2.85
N ALA A 515 21.29 3.11 -2.23
CA ALA A 515 21.97 1.84 -2.50
C ALA A 515 21.67 1.25 -3.89
N ARG A 516 20.60 1.71 -4.54
CA ARG A 516 20.24 1.33 -5.92
C ARG A 516 20.78 2.35 -6.91
N GLU A 517 21.74 1.92 -7.73
CA GLU A 517 22.39 2.69 -8.78
C GLU A 517 21.96 2.22 -10.17
N ASP A 518 20.64 2.04 -10.35
CA ASP A 518 19.99 1.78 -11.63
C ASP A 518 18.57 2.37 -11.63
N SER A 519 17.92 2.37 -12.77
CA SER A 519 16.50 2.73 -12.87
C SER A 519 15.66 1.49 -13.15
N ARG A 520 14.63 1.27 -12.34
CA ARG A 520 13.74 0.12 -12.41
C ARG A 520 12.33 0.47 -11.96
N GLY A 521 11.37 0.39 -12.88
CA GLY A 521 9.95 0.60 -12.58
C GLY A 521 9.71 1.96 -11.92
N ALA A 522 9.14 1.95 -10.71
CA ALA A 522 8.84 3.16 -9.95
C ALA A 522 10.06 3.85 -9.34
N HIS A 523 11.22 3.19 -9.31
CA HIS A 523 12.49 3.80 -8.92
C HIS A 523 13.23 4.31 -10.16
N TYR A 524 13.47 5.62 -10.23
CA TYR A 524 14.20 6.23 -11.31
C TYR A 524 15.30 7.16 -10.78
N ARG A 525 16.53 6.86 -11.17
CA ARG A 525 17.74 7.62 -10.87
C ARG A 525 18.20 8.30 -12.16
N SER A 526 18.10 9.62 -12.21
CA SER A 526 18.51 10.38 -13.42
C SER A 526 20.02 10.33 -13.68
N ASP A 527 20.82 10.08 -12.65
CA ASP A 527 22.25 9.80 -12.69
C ASP A 527 22.59 8.32 -12.98
N PHE A 528 21.59 7.43 -12.95
CA PHE A 528 21.67 6.03 -13.39
C PHE A 528 20.41 5.65 -14.19
N PRO A 529 20.18 6.27 -15.36
CA PRO A 529 18.90 6.17 -16.08
C PRO A 529 18.66 4.79 -16.69
N ASP A 530 19.74 4.01 -16.87
CA ASP A 530 19.68 2.72 -17.52
C ASP A 530 19.16 1.62 -16.61
N VAL A 531 18.45 0.69 -17.25
CA VAL A 531 18.03 -0.57 -16.65
C VAL A 531 19.23 -1.50 -16.62
N ARG A 532 19.74 -1.85 -15.43
CA ARG A 532 20.82 -2.86 -15.29
C ARG A 532 20.38 -4.24 -15.81
N ASP A 533 21.35 -5.12 -16.02
CA ASP A 533 21.14 -6.49 -16.47
C ASP A 533 20.00 -7.19 -15.69
N LEU A 534 18.97 -7.59 -16.43
CA LEU A 534 17.79 -8.27 -15.91
C LEU A 534 18.13 -9.66 -15.37
N ALA A 535 19.02 -10.40 -16.01
CA ALA A 535 19.36 -11.78 -15.64
C ALA A 535 20.08 -11.85 -14.28
N ASN A 536 20.74 -10.75 -13.89
CA ASN A 536 21.43 -10.60 -12.60
C ASN A 536 20.70 -9.60 -11.67
N SER A 537 19.38 -9.48 -11.82
CA SER A 537 18.57 -8.55 -11.02
C SER A 537 18.77 -8.76 -9.51
N ARG A 538 18.77 -7.65 -8.78
CA ARG A 538 18.89 -7.62 -7.32
C ARG A 538 17.79 -6.75 -6.71
N TYR A 539 17.33 -7.13 -5.53
CA TYR A 539 16.43 -6.34 -4.70
C TYR A 539 17.17 -5.80 -3.48
N THR A 540 16.73 -4.65 -2.97
CA THR A 540 17.33 -4.03 -1.79
C THR A 540 16.74 -4.63 -0.52
N CYS A 541 17.52 -4.68 0.54
CA CYS A 541 17.10 -5.06 1.88
C CYS A 541 17.62 -4.02 2.86
N VAL A 542 16.71 -3.45 3.64
CA VAL A 542 17.01 -2.46 4.67
C VAL A 542 16.57 -2.99 6.03
N ASN A 543 17.44 -2.85 7.02
CA ASN A 543 17.12 -3.08 8.42
C ASN A 543 17.50 -1.85 9.25
N TRP A 544 16.92 -1.75 10.44
CA TRP A 544 17.19 -0.67 11.36
C TRP A 544 17.63 -1.22 12.70
N LYS A 545 18.78 -0.76 13.18
CA LYS A 545 19.37 -1.20 14.45
C LYS A 545 20.18 -0.05 15.05
N ASP A 546 19.99 0.20 16.34
CA ASP A 546 20.75 1.20 17.10
C ASP A 546 20.76 2.59 16.43
N GLY A 547 19.60 3.01 15.89
CA GLY A 547 19.44 4.29 15.21
C GLY A 547 20.05 4.37 13.80
N ARG A 548 20.56 3.26 13.25
CA ARG A 548 21.23 3.22 11.94
C ARG A 548 20.55 2.27 10.99
N PHE A 549 20.57 2.63 9.70
CA PHE A 549 20.12 1.76 8.63
C PHE A 549 21.27 0.92 8.08
N GLY A 550 21.09 -0.40 8.06
CA GLY A 550 21.92 -1.30 7.27
C GLY A 550 21.23 -1.58 5.95
N VAL A 551 21.93 -1.39 4.83
CA VAL A 551 21.41 -1.70 3.49
C VAL A 551 22.27 -2.76 2.84
N THR A 552 21.62 -3.79 2.31
CA THR A 552 22.23 -4.85 1.51
C THR A 552 21.42 -5.07 0.25
N THR A 553 21.96 -5.81 -0.70
CA THR A 553 21.20 -6.28 -1.87
C THR A 553 21.26 -7.80 -1.93
N ARG A 554 20.20 -8.41 -2.44
CA ARG A 554 20.11 -9.87 -2.64
C ARG A 554 19.73 -10.16 -4.09
N PRO A 555 20.25 -11.24 -4.70
CA PRO A 555 19.86 -11.64 -6.05
C PRO A 555 18.39 -12.05 -6.07
N VAL A 556 17.70 -11.73 -7.18
CA VAL A 556 16.37 -12.26 -7.46
C VAL A 556 16.50 -13.74 -7.84
N ALA A 557 15.66 -14.58 -7.25
CA ALA A 557 15.56 -15.99 -7.63
C ALA A 557 14.51 -16.14 -8.74
N PHE A 558 14.96 -16.44 -9.97
CA PHE A 558 14.09 -16.75 -11.11
C PHE A 558 13.69 -18.23 -11.06
N THR A 559 12.69 -18.57 -10.23
CA THR A 559 12.28 -19.96 -9.96
C THR A 559 11.36 -20.57 -11.03
N ARG A 560 10.70 -19.74 -11.84
CA ARG A 560 9.71 -20.17 -12.85
C ARG A 560 10.07 -19.73 -14.26
N VAL A 561 10.53 -18.51 -14.44
CA VAL A 561 10.82 -17.91 -15.75
C VAL A 561 11.96 -16.91 -15.64
N LYS A 562 12.86 -16.87 -16.62
CA LYS A 562 13.95 -15.88 -16.67
C LYS A 562 13.62 -14.75 -17.66
N PRO A 563 14.29 -13.59 -17.54
CA PRO A 563 14.16 -12.51 -18.53
C PRO A 563 14.41 -13.03 -19.95
N GLY A 564 13.46 -12.76 -20.86
CA GLY A 564 13.49 -13.24 -22.24
C GLY A 564 12.78 -14.58 -22.48
N GLU A 565 12.37 -15.27 -21.42
CA GLU A 565 11.52 -16.48 -21.50
C GLU A 565 10.04 -16.12 -21.24
N THR A 566 9.13 -17.03 -21.59
CA THR A 566 7.69 -16.89 -21.34
C THR A 566 7.08 -18.21 -20.89
N LEU A 567 6.09 -18.14 -20.00
CA LEU A 567 5.25 -19.28 -19.61
C LEU A 567 4.05 -19.47 -20.56
N LEU A 568 3.82 -18.52 -21.47
CA LEU A 568 2.75 -18.64 -22.44
C LEU A 568 3.12 -19.68 -23.48
N LYS A 569 2.33 -20.74 -23.59
CA LYS A 569 2.41 -21.64 -24.74
C LYS A 569 1.86 -20.89 -25.94
N GLU A 570 2.62 -20.85 -27.04
CA GLU A 570 2.09 -20.37 -28.31
C GLU A 570 0.80 -21.15 -28.59
N ALA A 571 -0.29 -20.43 -28.84
CA ALA A 571 -1.49 -21.07 -29.36
C ALA A 571 -1.08 -21.67 -30.71
N THR A 572 -0.92 -22.99 -30.78
CA THR A 572 -0.87 -23.69 -32.06
C THR A 572 -2.12 -23.25 -32.80
N ALA A 573 -1.93 -22.46 -33.86
CA ALA A 573 -2.99 -22.08 -34.77
C ALA A 573 -3.65 -23.37 -35.26
N ALA A 574 -4.91 -23.56 -34.89
CA ALA A 574 -5.78 -24.59 -35.40
C ALA A 574 -6.74 -23.96 -36.41
#